data_AF-A0A9X3S5X2-F1
#
_entry.id   AF-A0A9X3S5X2-F1
#
_cell.length_a   1.000
_cell.length_b   1.000
_cell.length_c   1.000
_cell.angle_alpha   90.00
_cell.angle_beta   90.00
_cell.angle_gamma   90.00
#
_symmetry.space_group_name_H-M   'P 1'
#
loop_
_entity.id
_entity.type
_entity.pdbx_description
1 polymer ?
#
loop_
_entity_poly.entity_id
_entity_poly.type
_entity_poly.pdbx_seq_one_letter_code
_entity_poly.pdbx_strand_id
1 'polypeptide(L)'
;MLPTVALGIGLALSSTGVAVAQSSDTIVMSGLHNPRGLTFGAADRRDRFEDGPHAALYVAEAGTGGDLRCATIRGPVCVGLTGSISRYWHGRQQLVAQGLPSYAPFAPPSAGAVGPSDVSFAGGRGYVLIGLAANPDVRAQLAEHFGWIARFRSNGRVTYTVDVSAHETQANPDGGLVESNPNGLLATQAHASSPTPQPTACSPWIASDRSQRSPYSPRVPRAAPPTPSPPRSRVGRTARSTSVS
;
A
#
# COMPACT_ATOMS: atom_id res chain seq x y z
N MET A 1 75.89 -35.97 48.39
CA MET A 1 75.09 -35.69 47.18
C MET A 1 73.85 -34.92 47.63
N LEU A 2 73.81 -33.59 47.43
CA LEU A 2 72.63 -32.76 47.72
C LEU A 2 71.98 -32.32 46.39
N PRO A 3 70.65 -32.38 46.23
CA PRO A 3 69.99 -31.92 45.02
C PRO A 3 69.67 -30.41 45.11
N THR A 4 69.97 -29.69 44.02
CA THR A 4 69.63 -28.29 43.82
C THR A 4 68.20 -28.19 43.31
N VAL A 5 67.33 -27.43 44.00
CA VAL A 5 65.98 -27.10 43.52
C VAL A 5 66.00 -25.71 42.91
N ALA A 6 65.64 -25.61 41.63
CA ALA A 6 65.52 -24.34 40.92
C ALA A 6 64.08 -23.80 41.04
N LEU A 7 63.94 -22.54 41.46
CA LEU A 7 62.68 -21.84 41.62
C LEU A 7 62.36 -21.06 40.33
N GLY A 8 61.37 -21.49 39.56
CA GLY A 8 60.89 -20.78 38.38
C GLY A 8 59.82 -19.75 38.73
N ILE A 9 60.06 -18.47 38.46
CA ILE A 9 59.08 -17.39 38.60
C ILE A 9 58.28 -17.29 37.30
N GLY A 10 56.99 -17.63 37.35
CA GLY A 10 56.05 -17.43 36.24
C GLY A 10 55.42 -16.04 36.29
N LEU A 11 55.63 -15.22 35.26
CA LEU A 11 55.02 -13.90 35.13
C LEU A 11 53.64 -14.06 34.45
N ALA A 12 52.56 -13.85 35.20
CA ALA A 12 51.20 -13.90 34.68
C ALA A 12 50.82 -12.54 34.06
N LEU A 13 50.65 -12.48 32.74
CA LEU A 13 50.06 -11.33 32.06
C LEU A 13 48.54 -11.43 32.14
N SER A 14 47.92 -10.54 32.91
CA SER A 14 46.46 -10.38 32.94
C SER A 14 46.02 -9.51 31.75
N SER A 15 45.30 -10.11 30.81
CA SER A 15 44.61 -9.38 29.74
C SER A 15 43.37 -8.70 30.30
N THR A 16 43.39 -7.37 30.40
CA THR A 16 42.20 -6.57 30.69
C THR A 16 41.29 -6.54 29.47
N GLY A 17 40.29 -7.41 29.45
CA GLY A 17 39.23 -7.38 28.44
C GLY A 17 38.43 -6.07 28.55
N VAL A 18 38.31 -5.34 27.44
CA VAL A 18 37.39 -4.20 27.34
C VAL A 18 35.98 -4.78 27.15
N ALA A 19 35.10 -4.59 28.13
CA ALA A 19 33.69 -4.97 28.02
C ALA A 19 32.99 -4.02 27.04
N VAL A 20 32.49 -4.55 25.93
CA VAL A 20 31.63 -3.81 25.01
C VAL A 20 30.21 -3.89 25.55
N ALA A 21 29.58 -2.75 25.84
CA ALA A 21 28.19 -2.71 26.26
C ALA A 21 27.29 -3.24 25.13
N GLN A 22 26.55 -4.32 25.38
CA GLN A 22 25.55 -4.81 24.44
C GLN A 22 24.33 -3.89 24.47
N SER A 23 23.82 -3.49 23.31
CA SER A 23 22.52 -2.84 23.20
C SER A 23 21.44 -3.80 23.71
N SER A 24 20.69 -3.38 24.73
CA SER A 24 19.55 -4.14 25.23
C SER A 24 18.34 -3.87 24.33
N ASP A 25 18.34 -4.47 23.14
CA ASP A 25 17.21 -4.35 22.23
C ASP A 25 15.98 -5.02 22.87
N THR A 26 14.86 -4.29 22.87
CA THR A 26 13.58 -4.82 23.38
C THR A 26 12.70 -5.21 22.21
N ILE A 27 12.22 -6.46 22.20
CA ILE A 27 11.25 -6.94 21.22
C ILE A 27 9.89 -6.29 21.51
N VAL A 28 9.47 -5.36 20.66
CA VAL A 28 8.14 -4.71 20.76
C VAL A 28 7.05 -5.57 20.13
N MET A 29 7.34 -6.17 18.99
CA MET A 29 6.44 -7.05 18.23
C MET A 29 7.26 -8.21 17.65
N SER A 30 6.63 -9.38 17.53
CA SER A 30 7.28 -10.58 16.98
C SER A 30 6.29 -11.40 16.13
N GLY A 31 6.81 -12.34 15.33
CA GLY A 31 5.98 -13.18 14.47
C GLY A 31 5.24 -12.43 13.35
N LEU A 32 5.77 -11.29 12.91
CA LEU A 32 5.21 -10.51 11.81
C LEU A 32 5.59 -11.12 10.45
N HIS A 33 4.68 -11.05 9.49
CA HIS A 33 4.87 -11.57 8.13
C HIS A 33 5.43 -10.50 7.19
N ASN A 34 6.75 -10.53 7.00
CA ASN A 34 7.47 -9.55 6.16
C ASN A 34 7.07 -8.10 6.54
N PRO A 35 7.35 -7.67 7.78
CA PRO A 35 7.03 -6.31 8.22
C PRO A 35 7.79 -5.29 7.35
N ARG A 36 7.07 -4.29 6.87
CA ARG A 36 7.61 -3.20 6.04
C ARG A 36 7.45 -1.87 6.78
N GLY A 37 6.67 -0.93 6.25
CA GLY A 37 6.43 0.37 6.88
C GLY A 37 5.68 0.27 8.19
N LEU A 38 5.95 1.22 9.08
CA LEU A 38 5.30 1.36 10.38
C LEU A 38 5.02 2.83 10.69
N THR A 39 4.00 3.07 11.50
CA THR A 39 3.66 4.41 11.97
C THR A 39 2.99 4.36 13.34
N PHE A 40 3.05 5.46 14.09
CA PHE A 40 2.13 5.68 15.18
C PHE A 40 0.82 6.28 14.64
N GLY A 41 -0.30 5.80 15.15
CA GLY A 41 -1.64 6.26 14.77
C GLY A 41 -2.59 6.18 15.95
N ALA A 42 -3.75 6.83 15.88
CA ALA A 42 -4.69 6.85 17.00
C ALA A 42 -5.06 5.41 17.44
N ALA A 43 -4.99 5.14 18.74
CA ALA A 43 -5.58 3.94 19.33
C ALA A 43 -7.12 4.07 19.30
N ASP A 44 -7.84 2.96 19.17
CA ASP A 44 -9.31 2.98 19.15
C ASP A 44 -9.81 3.51 20.50
N ARG A 45 -10.65 4.55 20.50
CA ARG A 45 -11.18 5.16 21.73
C ARG A 45 -12.09 4.22 22.53
N ARG A 46 -12.53 3.10 21.93
CA ARG A 46 -13.25 2.04 22.64
C ARG A 46 -12.34 1.22 23.56
N ASP A 47 -11.03 1.24 23.31
CA ASP A 47 -10.03 0.64 24.16
C ASP A 47 -9.81 1.59 25.36
N ARG A 48 -10.75 1.56 26.32
CA ARG A 48 -10.75 2.37 27.55
C ARG A 48 -9.53 2.04 28.40
N PHE A 49 -8.47 2.82 28.25
CA PHE A 49 -7.41 2.97 29.24
C PHE A 49 -7.30 4.47 29.51
N GLU A 50 -7.62 4.88 30.73
CA GLU A 50 -7.79 6.30 31.06
C GLU A 50 -6.45 7.06 31.10
N ASP A 51 -5.34 6.36 31.31
CA ASP A 51 -4.01 6.95 31.42
C ASP A 51 -3.02 6.28 30.43
N GLY A 52 -2.92 6.81 29.20
CA GLY A 52 -1.96 6.34 28.21
C GLY A 52 -1.94 7.19 26.93
N PRO A 53 -0.82 7.25 26.18
CA PRO A 53 -0.77 8.03 24.94
C PRO A 53 -1.85 7.54 23.99
N HIS A 54 -2.64 8.38 23.34
CA HIS A 54 -3.71 7.87 22.47
C HIS A 54 -3.22 7.27 21.14
N ALA A 55 -2.00 6.74 21.07
CA ALA A 55 -1.32 6.34 19.85
C ALA A 55 -0.78 4.90 19.92
N ALA A 56 -1.28 4.02 19.07
CA ALA A 56 -0.75 2.67 18.87
C ALA A 56 0.27 2.63 17.74
N LEU A 57 1.20 1.68 17.82
CA LEU A 57 2.12 1.35 16.72
C LEU A 57 1.38 0.46 15.73
N TYR A 58 1.39 0.82 14.45
CA TYR A 58 0.83 0.02 13.36
C TYR A 58 1.95 -0.39 12.41
N VAL A 59 1.88 -1.63 11.92
CA VAL A 59 2.86 -2.20 10.99
C VAL A 59 2.15 -2.77 9.79
N ALA A 60 2.59 -2.38 8.59
CA ALA A 60 2.19 -3.01 7.34
C ALA A 60 2.98 -4.31 7.15
N GLU A 61 2.28 -5.42 6.96
CA GLU A 61 2.86 -6.74 6.77
C GLU A 61 2.61 -7.18 5.34
N ALA A 62 3.68 -7.37 4.58
CA ALA A 62 3.58 -7.73 3.17
C ALA A 62 2.93 -9.10 2.96
N GLY A 63 2.90 -9.94 3.99
CA GLY A 63 2.38 -11.29 3.94
C GLY A 63 3.41 -12.30 3.46
N THR A 64 2.94 -13.45 3.01
CA THR A 64 3.77 -14.61 2.64
C THR A 64 3.49 -15.12 1.23
N GLY A 65 2.67 -14.39 0.45
CA GLY A 65 2.06 -14.93 -0.76
C GLY A 65 0.95 -15.92 -0.42
N GLY A 66 0.74 -16.94 -1.26
CA GLY A 66 -0.24 -17.99 -1.02
C GLY A 66 -0.35 -18.96 -2.18
N ASP A 67 -1.49 -19.62 -2.30
CA ASP A 67 -1.77 -20.68 -3.28
C ASP A 67 -2.93 -20.34 -4.23
N LEU A 68 -3.45 -19.10 -4.19
CA LEU A 68 -4.62 -18.70 -4.97
C LEU A 68 -4.33 -18.68 -6.47
N ARG A 69 -3.16 -18.17 -6.85
CA ARG A 69 -2.69 -18.08 -8.24
C ARG A 69 -1.19 -17.94 -8.27
N CYS A 70 -0.53 -18.63 -9.19
CA CYS A 70 0.89 -18.42 -9.44
C CYS A 70 1.13 -17.76 -10.80
N ALA A 71 2.16 -16.93 -10.88
CA ALA A 71 2.57 -16.21 -12.08
C ALA A 71 4.10 -16.13 -12.15
N THR A 72 4.62 -15.75 -13.31
CA THR A 72 6.05 -15.49 -13.50
C THR A 72 6.24 -14.02 -13.83
N ILE A 73 6.75 -13.25 -12.86
CA ILE A 73 7.01 -11.81 -13.02
C ILE A 73 8.51 -11.57 -13.22
N ARG A 74 9.32 -11.92 -12.21
CA ARG A 74 10.79 -11.92 -12.23
C ARG A 74 11.34 -13.24 -11.67
N GLY A 75 10.58 -14.31 -11.89
CA GLY A 75 10.65 -15.58 -11.19
C GLY A 75 9.25 -16.04 -10.78
N PRO A 76 9.10 -17.32 -10.37
CA PRO A 76 7.81 -17.86 -9.94
C PRO A 76 7.39 -17.22 -8.61
N VAL A 77 6.20 -16.64 -8.60
CA VAL A 77 5.55 -16.08 -7.41
C VAL A 77 4.14 -16.61 -7.31
N CYS A 78 3.64 -16.74 -6.08
CA CYS A 78 2.26 -17.14 -5.84
C CYS A 78 1.55 -16.13 -4.93
N VAL A 79 0.33 -15.80 -5.35
CA VAL A 79 -0.57 -14.83 -4.76
C VAL A 79 -1.37 -15.48 -3.64
N GLY A 80 -1.55 -14.75 -2.56
CA GLY A 80 -2.45 -15.06 -1.48
C GLY A 80 -3.08 -13.80 -0.91
N LEU A 81 -4.03 -14.00 0.01
CA LEU A 81 -4.61 -12.94 0.81
C LEU A 81 -3.99 -12.97 2.22
N THR A 82 -2.66 -12.92 2.27
CA THR A 82 -1.87 -13.04 3.52
C THR A 82 -1.28 -11.72 4.00
N GLY A 83 -1.46 -10.63 3.23
CA GLY A 83 -1.08 -9.30 3.69
C GLY A 83 -1.97 -8.84 4.84
N SER A 84 -1.38 -8.12 5.78
CA SER A 84 -2.07 -7.65 6.98
C SER A 84 -1.58 -6.29 7.47
N ILE A 85 -2.31 -5.77 8.44
CA ILE A 85 -1.92 -4.62 9.25
C ILE A 85 -1.99 -5.07 10.70
N SER A 86 -0.84 -5.09 11.38
CA SER A 86 -0.76 -5.34 12.81
C SER A 86 -0.75 -4.06 13.61
N ARG A 87 -1.19 -4.14 14.86
CA ARG A 87 -1.17 -3.06 15.85
C ARG A 87 -0.57 -3.56 17.14
N TYR A 88 0.29 -2.76 17.74
CA TYR A 88 0.75 -2.93 19.10
C TYR A 88 0.25 -1.79 19.98
N TRP A 89 -0.44 -2.16 21.06
CA TRP A 89 -1.01 -1.22 22.00
C TRP A 89 -1.00 -1.80 23.42
N HIS A 90 -0.40 -1.09 24.37
CA HIS A 90 -0.33 -1.49 25.79
C HIS A 90 0.09 -2.96 26.01
N GLY A 91 1.21 -3.38 25.41
CA GLY A 91 1.70 -4.76 25.56
C GLY A 91 0.97 -5.79 24.69
N ARG A 92 -0.07 -5.39 23.94
CA ARG A 92 -0.88 -6.31 23.13
C ARG A 92 -0.62 -6.08 21.64
N GLN A 93 -0.14 -7.13 20.98
CA GLN A 93 -0.08 -7.23 19.53
C GLN A 93 -1.39 -7.85 18.99
N GLN A 94 -1.98 -7.24 17.96
CA GLN A 94 -3.24 -7.67 17.34
C GLN A 94 -3.26 -7.36 15.84
N LEU A 95 -3.95 -8.20 15.06
CA LEU A 95 -4.23 -7.92 13.65
C LEU A 95 -5.45 -7.00 13.52
N VAL A 96 -5.28 -5.87 12.83
CA VAL A 96 -6.34 -4.87 12.60
C VAL A 96 -7.06 -5.13 11.29
N ALA A 97 -6.32 -5.42 10.24
CA ALA A 97 -6.85 -5.79 8.93
C ALA A 97 -6.04 -6.96 8.38
N GLN A 98 -6.71 -7.86 7.66
CA GLN A 98 -6.14 -9.08 7.09
C GLN A 98 -6.78 -9.32 5.74
N GLY A 99 -6.31 -10.34 5.01
CA GLY A 99 -6.88 -10.68 3.71
C GLY A 99 -6.46 -9.70 2.61
N LEU A 100 -5.35 -8.98 2.79
CA LEU A 100 -4.83 -8.05 1.78
C LEU A 100 -4.01 -8.81 0.73
N PRO A 101 -4.01 -8.34 -0.54
CA PRO A 101 -3.20 -8.92 -1.60
C PRO A 101 -1.73 -9.03 -1.20
N SER A 102 -1.18 -10.22 -1.38
CA SER A 102 0.23 -10.53 -1.17
C SER A 102 0.69 -11.50 -2.26
N TYR A 103 1.92 -11.36 -2.77
CA TYR A 103 2.57 -12.40 -3.55
C TYR A 103 3.99 -12.60 -3.07
N ALA A 104 4.49 -13.83 -3.16
CA ALA A 104 5.88 -14.11 -2.84
C ALA A 104 6.40 -15.35 -3.59
N PRO A 105 7.73 -15.52 -3.70
CA PRO A 105 8.32 -16.76 -4.17
C PRO A 105 7.99 -17.93 -3.23
N PHE A 106 7.89 -19.13 -3.82
CA PHE A 106 7.72 -20.36 -3.07
C PHE A 106 9.03 -20.86 -2.44
N ALA A 107 10.18 -20.56 -3.07
CA ALA A 107 11.51 -21.00 -2.61
C ALA A 107 12.60 -19.93 -2.88
N PRO A 108 13.32 -19.44 -1.84
CA PRO A 108 13.01 -19.62 -0.43
C PRO A 108 11.63 -19.00 -0.10
N PRO A 109 10.84 -19.65 0.77
CA PRO A 109 9.45 -19.27 0.98
C PRO A 109 9.36 -17.83 1.48
N SER A 110 8.46 -17.06 0.86
CA SER A 110 8.11 -15.71 1.29
C SER A 110 9.22 -14.66 1.22
N ALA A 111 10.40 -14.97 0.68
CA ALA A 111 11.50 -14.02 0.57
C ALA A 111 11.14 -12.90 -0.39
N GLY A 112 11.20 -11.65 0.08
CA GLY A 112 10.85 -10.49 -0.74
C GLY A 112 9.35 -10.39 -1.07
N ALA A 113 8.47 -10.94 -0.23
CA ALA A 113 7.02 -10.87 -0.41
C ALA A 113 6.54 -9.43 -0.66
N VAL A 114 5.69 -9.24 -1.66
CA VAL A 114 5.09 -7.97 -2.03
C VAL A 114 3.64 -7.97 -1.58
N GLY A 115 3.21 -6.90 -0.93
CA GLY A 115 1.87 -6.74 -0.38
C GLY A 115 1.79 -5.37 0.29
N PRO A 116 1.12 -5.22 1.44
CA PRO A 116 1.19 -4.01 2.25
C PRO A 116 2.63 -3.53 2.45
N SER A 117 2.97 -2.34 1.96
CA SER A 117 4.32 -1.77 2.00
C SER A 117 4.45 -0.65 3.01
N ASP A 118 3.40 0.14 3.22
CA ASP A 118 3.40 1.23 4.21
C ASP A 118 2.01 1.53 4.76
N VAL A 119 1.96 2.14 5.94
CA VAL A 119 0.73 2.51 6.65
C VAL A 119 0.82 3.97 7.14
N SER A 120 -0.26 4.73 6.98
CA SER A 120 -0.31 6.13 7.39
C SER A 120 -1.71 6.54 7.88
N PHE A 121 -1.78 7.60 8.66
CA PHE A 121 -3.03 8.09 9.24
C PHE A 121 -3.25 9.59 8.95
N ALA A 122 -4.48 9.94 8.57
CA ALA A 122 -4.91 11.34 8.46
C ALA A 122 -6.36 11.50 8.94
N GLY A 123 -6.60 12.47 9.83
CA GLY A 123 -7.94 12.78 10.34
C GLY A 123 -8.65 11.57 10.96
N GLY A 124 -7.93 10.70 11.67
CA GLY A 124 -8.46 9.49 12.30
C GLY A 124 -8.76 8.33 11.33
N ARG A 125 -8.39 8.45 10.04
CA ARG A 125 -8.53 7.40 9.03
C ARG A 125 -7.18 6.74 8.79
N GLY A 126 -7.15 5.40 8.78
CA GLY A 126 -5.98 4.61 8.44
C GLY A 126 -5.95 4.29 6.95
N TYR A 127 -4.77 4.40 6.35
CA TYR A 127 -4.50 4.08 4.96
C TYR A 127 -3.32 3.12 4.87
N VAL A 128 -3.39 2.18 3.95
CA VAL A 128 -2.34 1.22 3.64
C VAL A 128 -2.03 1.30 2.16
N LEU A 129 -0.74 1.31 1.84
CA LEU A 129 -0.25 1.17 0.49
C LEU A 129 0.06 -0.30 0.23
N ILE A 130 -0.47 -0.85 -0.85
CA ILE A 130 -0.20 -2.22 -1.30
C ILE A 130 0.69 -2.11 -2.53
N GLY A 131 1.89 -2.66 -2.44
CA GLY A 131 2.88 -2.61 -3.52
C GLY A 131 2.46 -3.38 -4.77
N LEU A 132 3.18 -3.18 -5.86
CA LEU A 132 3.15 -4.03 -7.05
C LEU A 132 4.56 -4.50 -7.43
N ALA A 133 5.57 -3.63 -7.35
CA ALA A 133 6.98 -3.92 -7.65
C ALA A 133 7.18 -4.56 -9.03
N ALA A 134 6.39 -4.12 -10.00
CA ALA A 134 6.40 -4.61 -11.36
C ALA A 134 5.73 -3.61 -12.31
N ASN A 135 5.83 -3.89 -13.62
CA ASN A 135 5.05 -3.19 -14.62
C ASN A 135 3.54 -3.42 -14.35
N PRO A 136 2.68 -2.38 -14.35
CA PRO A 136 1.24 -2.48 -14.10
C PRO A 136 0.46 -3.50 -14.93
N ASP A 137 0.94 -3.86 -16.13
CA ASP A 137 0.28 -4.82 -17.02
C ASP A 137 0.28 -6.25 -16.45
N VAL A 138 1.19 -6.56 -15.53
CA VAL A 138 1.25 -7.91 -14.94
C VAL A 138 0.12 -8.16 -13.94
N ARG A 139 -0.67 -7.15 -13.56
CA ARG A 139 -1.78 -7.30 -12.61
C ARG A 139 -2.82 -8.31 -13.08
N ALA A 140 -3.01 -8.46 -14.39
CA ALA A 140 -3.88 -9.50 -14.96
C ALA A 140 -3.45 -10.93 -14.59
N GLN A 141 -2.17 -11.14 -14.27
CA GLN A 141 -1.61 -12.42 -13.85
C GLN A 141 -1.58 -12.63 -12.33
N LEU A 142 -1.74 -11.57 -11.53
CA LEU A 142 -1.64 -11.63 -10.08
C LEU A 142 -3.03 -11.61 -9.44
N ALA A 143 -3.62 -10.42 -9.33
CA ALA A 143 -4.97 -10.15 -8.86
C ALA A 143 -5.24 -8.65 -8.99
N GLU A 144 -6.52 -8.29 -8.86
CA GLU A 144 -6.92 -6.90 -8.69
C GLU A 144 -6.40 -6.35 -7.35
N HIS A 145 -6.05 -5.06 -7.33
CA HIS A 145 -5.62 -4.28 -6.16
C HIS A 145 -4.15 -4.33 -5.71
N PHE A 146 -3.23 -4.97 -6.44
CA PHE A 146 -1.81 -4.64 -6.29
C PHE A 146 -1.53 -3.22 -6.83
N GLY A 147 -0.72 -2.44 -6.11
CA GLY A 147 -0.42 -1.05 -6.45
C GLY A 147 -1.50 -0.04 -6.07
N TRP A 148 -2.33 -0.37 -5.09
CA TRP A 148 -3.42 0.49 -4.61
C TRP A 148 -3.13 1.06 -3.22
N ILE A 149 -3.70 2.23 -2.94
CA ILE A 149 -3.92 2.70 -1.58
C ILE A 149 -5.34 2.31 -1.16
N ALA A 150 -5.45 1.65 -0.01
CA ALA A 150 -6.71 1.30 0.61
C ALA A 150 -6.88 1.99 1.96
N ARG A 151 -8.12 2.36 2.28
CA ARG A 151 -8.51 2.81 3.62
C ARG A 151 -8.93 1.62 4.45
N PHE A 152 -8.44 1.52 5.69
CA PHE A 152 -8.88 0.50 6.65
C PHE A 152 -9.54 1.13 7.88
N ARG A 153 -10.29 0.31 8.62
CA ARG A 153 -10.99 0.67 9.86
C ARG A 153 -10.60 -0.29 10.97
N SER A 154 -10.81 0.10 12.23
CA SER A 154 -10.50 -0.76 13.40
C SER A 154 -11.32 -2.06 13.43
N ASN A 155 -12.44 -2.13 12.71
CA ASN A 155 -13.24 -3.34 12.57
C ASN A 155 -12.78 -4.28 11.43
N GLY A 156 -11.59 -4.05 10.86
CA GLY A 156 -11.03 -4.85 9.77
C GLY A 156 -11.59 -4.56 8.38
N ARG A 157 -12.53 -3.62 8.24
CA ARG A 157 -13.06 -3.27 6.91
C ARG A 157 -12.02 -2.50 6.10
N VAL A 158 -11.76 -2.99 4.89
CA VAL A 158 -10.87 -2.37 3.90
C VAL A 158 -11.69 -1.82 2.73
N THR A 159 -11.26 -0.70 2.15
CA THR A 159 -11.86 -0.11 0.95
C THR A 159 -10.75 0.49 0.11
N TYR A 160 -10.55 -0.03 -1.10
CA TYR A 160 -9.57 0.47 -2.05
C TYR A 160 -10.00 1.84 -2.58
N THR A 161 -9.09 2.81 -2.61
CA THR A 161 -9.43 4.22 -2.87
C THR A 161 -8.64 4.88 -3.98
N VAL A 162 -7.36 4.52 -4.18
CA VAL A 162 -6.49 5.14 -5.19
C VAL A 162 -5.69 4.05 -5.88
N ASP A 163 -5.73 4.01 -7.21
CA ASP A 163 -4.90 3.11 -8.03
C ASP A 163 -3.61 3.83 -8.42
N VAL A 164 -2.53 3.59 -7.67
CA VAL A 164 -1.22 4.21 -7.90
C VAL A 164 -0.59 3.63 -9.16
N SER A 165 -0.70 2.32 -9.37
CA SER A 165 -0.18 1.66 -10.57
C SER A 165 -0.87 2.12 -11.86
N ALA A 166 -2.16 2.44 -11.84
CA ALA A 166 -2.81 3.03 -13.01
C ALA A 166 -2.29 4.43 -13.32
N HIS A 167 -1.93 5.23 -12.30
CA HIS A 167 -1.30 6.53 -12.53
C HIS A 167 0.08 6.37 -13.19
N GLU A 168 0.88 5.43 -12.73
CA GLU A 168 2.18 5.10 -13.33
C GLU A 168 2.03 4.79 -14.83
N THR A 169 1.08 3.94 -15.21
CA THR A 169 0.79 3.64 -16.63
C THR A 169 0.39 4.87 -17.43
N GLN A 170 -0.38 5.78 -16.84
CA GLN A 170 -0.96 6.92 -17.56
C GLN A 170 -0.02 8.12 -17.69
N ALA A 171 0.72 8.41 -16.61
CA ALA A 171 1.49 9.64 -16.49
C ALA A 171 3.00 9.41 -16.55
N ASN A 172 3.50 8.24 -16.09
CA ASN A 172 4.92 7.90 -16.01
C ASN A 172 5.78 9.11 -15.58
N PRO A 173 5.58 9.61 -14.34
CA PRO A 173 6.02 10.96 -13.95
C PRO A 173 7.54 11.15 -13.97
N ASP A 174 8.31 10.08 -13.82
CA ASP A 174 9.77 10.12 -13.93
C ASP A 174 10.28 9.95 -15.37
N GLY A 175 9.38 9.64 -16.32
CA GLY A 175 9.68 9.41 -17.73
C GLY A 175 10.49 8.12 -17.99
N GLY A 176 10.63 7.26 -16.98
CA GLY A 176 11.44 6.06 -17.01
C GLY A 176 10.73 4.86 -17.63
N LEU A 177 11.21 3.66 -17.26
CA LEU A 177 10.48 2.43 -17.56
C LEU A 177 9.20 2.41 -16.75
N VAL A 178 8.06 2.15 -17.40
CA VAL A 178 6.77 2.02 -16.71
C VAL A 178 6.84 0.86 -15.73
N GLU A 179 6.97 1.19 -14.45
CA GLU A 179 7.18 0.25 -13.35
C GLU A 179 6.63 0.88 -12.06
N SER A 180 5.68 0.19 -11.43
CA SER A 180 5.04 0.72 -10.22
C SER A 180 5.56 -0.02 -8.99
N ASN A 181 6.39 0.66 -8.21
CA ASN A 181 6.92 0.17 -6.94
C ASN A 181 6.80 1.20 -5.80
N PRO A 182 5.57 1.61 -5.43
CA PRO A 182 5.37 2.55 -4.35
C PRO A 182 5.65 1.86 -3.00
N ASN A 183 6.54 2.46 -2.19
CA ASN A 183 6.95 1.93 -0.88
C ASN A 183 6.75 2.90 0.28
N GLY A 184 6.26 4.11 0.02
CA GLY A 184 6.02 5.12 1.05
C GLY A 184 4.67 5.79 0.85
N LEU A 185 3.97 6.02 1.96
CA LEU A 185 2.67 6.66 2.01
C LEU A 185 2.65 7.70 3.12
N LEU A 186 2.45 8.97 2.74
CA LEU A 186 2.16 10.03 3.69
C LEU A 186 0.72 10.49 3.51
N ALA A 187 -0.13 10.15 4.48
CA ALA A 187 -1.47 10.70 4.55
C ALA A 187 -1.41 12.06 5.27
N THR A 188 -1.79 13.13 4.58
CA THR A 188 -1.91 14.46 5.19
C THR A 188 -3.37 14.85 5.33
N GLN A 189 -3.67 15.69 6.32
CA GLN A 189 -4.93 16.42 6.28
C GLN A 189 -4.84 17.47 5.17
N ALA A 190 -5.91 17.68 4.44
CA ALA A 190 -5.98 18.80 3.51
C ALA A 190 -5.87 20.10 4.32
N HIS A 191 -4.68 20.70 4.34
CA HIS A 191 -4.53 22.09 4.74
C HIS A 191 -5.21 22.93 3.66
N ALA A 192 -6.08 23.87 4.05
CA ALA A 192 -6.60 24.88 3.14
C ALA A 192 -5.39 25.57 2.48
N SER A 193 -5.15 25.26 1.21
CA SER A 193 -3.90 25.61 0.54
C SER A 193 -3.87 27.12 0.29
N SER A 194 -2.83 27.80 0.80
CA SER A 194 -2.47 29.11 0.29
C SER A 194 -1.88 28.95 -1.12
N PRO A 195 -2.20 29.84 -2.08
CA PRO A 195 -1.90 29.65 -3.49
C PRO A 195 -0.46 30.09 -3.80
N THR A 196 0.52 29.23 -3.56
CA THR A 196 1.87 29.43 -4.11
C THR A 196 2.48 28.09 -4.52
N PRO A 197 2.78 27.88 -5.82
CA PRO A 197 3.45 26.67 -6.26
C PRO A 197 4.95 26.75 -5.92
N GLN A 198 5.46 25.77 -5.18
CA GLN A 198 6.91 25.53 -5.06
C GLN A 198 7.32 24.38 -6.00
N PRO A 199 8.37 24.53 -6.83
CA PRO A 199 8.67 23.61 -7.92
C PRO A 199 9.48 22.35 -7.53
N THR A 200 9.60 22.00 -6.25
CA THR A 200 10.48 20.89 -5.80
C THR A 200 9.85 19.91 -4.81
N ALA A 201 8.54 19.96 -4.57
CA ALA A 201 7.87 18.98 -3.71
C ALA A 201 7.37 17.79 -4.54
N CYS A 202 7.63 16.55 -4.07
CA CYS A 202 6.86 15.38 -4.48
C CYS A 202 5.38 15.74 -4.37
N SER A 203 4.66 15.74 -5.49
CA SER A 203 3.26 16.14 -5.53
C SER A 203 2.46 15.36 -4.47
N PRO A 204 1.86 16.03 -3.47
CA PRO A 204 1.12 15.34 -2.43
C PRO A 204 -0.13 14.71 -3.04
N TRP A 205 -0.28 13.39 -2.91
CA TRP A 205 -1.54 12.71 -3.18
C TRP A 205 -2.56 13.09 -2.11
N ILE A 206 -3.38 14.11 -2.40
CA ILE A 206 -4.48 14.50 -1.52
C ILE A 206 -5.65 13.55 -1.79
N ALA A 207 -5.79 12.51 -0.96
CA ALA A 207 -7.03 11.73 -0.88
C ALA A 207 -8.13 12.57 -0.21
N SER A 208 -8.69 13.55 -0.93
CA SER A 208 -9.85 14.32 -0.46
C SER A 208 -11.15 13.58 -0.77
N ASP A 209 -12.01 13.41 0.24
CA ASP A 209 -13.34 12.80 0.20
C ASP A 209 -14.41 13.67 -0.52
N ARG A 210 -13.99 14.41 -1.55
CA ARG A 210 -14.88 15.24 -2.36
C ARG A 210 -14.64 14.81 -3.79
N SER A 211 -15.70 14.47 -4.51
CA SER A 211 -15.69 14.14 -5.94
C SER A 211 -14.96 15.21 -6.75
N GLN A 212 -13.65 15.06 -6.90
CA GLN A 212 -12.84 15.96 -7.70
C GLN A 212 -13.05 15.58 -9.16
N ARG A 213 -13.94 16.32 -9.83
CA ARG A 213 -13.85 16.52 -11.27
C ARG A 213 -12.42 17.01 -11.54
N SER A 214 -11.68 16.26 -12.34
CA SER A 214 -10.32 16.61 -12.76
C SER A 214 -10.27 18.06 -13.28
N PRO A 215 -9.29 18.90 -12.85
CA PRO A 215 -9.04 20.20 -13.45
C PRO A 215 -8.51 20.09 -14.89
N TYR A 216 -8.19 18.88 -15.35
CA TYR A 216 -7.80 18.56 -16.71
C TYR A 216 -8.93 17.80 -17.41
N SER A 217 -10.00 18.51 -17.74
CA SER A 217 -10.89 18.11 -18.84
C SER A 217 -10.50 18.96 -20.05
N PRO A 218 -10.05 18.38 -21.18
CA PRO A 218 -10.04 19.14 -22.41
C PRO A 218 -11.49 19.60 -22.66
N ARG A 219 -11.70 20.91 -22.81
CA ARG A 219 -12.99 21.41 -23.28
C ARG A 219 -13.24 20.80 -24.65
N VAL A 220 -14.08 19.79 -24.73
CA VAL A 220 -14.65 19.36 -26.00
C VAL A 220 -15.44 20.56 -26.52
N PRO A 221 -15.12 21.12 -27.70
CA PRO A 221 -15.93 22.16 -28.30
C PRO A 221 -17.36 21.63 -28.41
N ARG A 222 -18.33 22.43 -27.97
CA ARG A 222 -19.75 22.10 -28.09
C ARG A 222 -20.02 21.82 -29.57
N ALA A 223 -20.48 20.60 -29.88
CA ALA A 223 -20.91 20.27 -31.24
C ALA A 223 -21.95 21.29 -31.69
N ALA A 224 -21.81 21.78 -32.93
CA ALA A 224 -22.79 22.66 -33.55
C ALA A 224 -24.18 22.01 -33.50
N PRO A 225 -25.25 22.78 -33.30
CA PRO A 225 -26.61 22.22 -33.32
C PRO A 225 -26.88 21.53 -34.66
N PRO A 226 -27.60 20.40 -34.67
CA PRO A 226 -27.93 19.71 -35.91
C PRO A 226 -28.77 20.62 -36.81
N THR A 227 -28.41 20.67 -38.09
CA THR A 227 -29.20 21.32 -39.14
C THR A 227 -30.63 20.74 -39.16
N PRO A 228 -31.66 21.58 -39.32
CA PRO A 228 -33.04 21.12 -39.35
C PRO A 228 -33.26 20.14 -40.51
N SER A 229 -33.92 19.01 -40.21
CA SER A 229 -34.29 18.02 -41.22
C SER A 229 -35.31 18.60 -42.22
N PRO A 230 -35.25 18.23 -43.50
CA PRO A 230 -36.24 18.66 -44.48
C PRO A 230 -37.64 18.09 -44.14
N PRO A 231 -38.72 18.79 -44.51
CA PRO A 231 -40.09 18.41 -44.15
C PRO A 231 -40.46 17.05 -44.76
N ARG A 232 -41.05 16.18 -43.93
CA ARG A 232 -41.66 14.91 -44.38
C ARG A 232 -42.79 15.21 -45.37
N SER A 233 -42.69 14.65 -46.57
CA SER A 233 -43.81 14.60 -47.52
C SER A 233 -44.94 13.73 -46.93
N ARG A 234 -46.14 14.31 -46.88
CA ARG A 234 -47.39 13.58 -46.58
C ARG A 234 -47.64 12.59 -47.71
N VAL A 235 -47.45 11.29 -47.45
CA VAL A 235 -48.05 10.25 -48.29
C VAL A 235 -49.52 10.16 -47.93
N GLY A 236 -50.38 10.60 -48.85
CA GLY A 236 -51.83 10.53 -48.74
C GLY A 236 -52.30 9.08 -48.67
N ARG A 237 -53.16 8.78 -47.70
CA ARG A 237 -54.04 7.60 -47.73
C ARG A 237 -55.08 7.81 -48.83
N THR A 238 -55.01 7.03 -49.90
CA THR A 238 -56.16 6.80 -50.80
C THR A 238 -56.77 5.44 -50.52
N ALA A 239 -58.10 5.44 -50.57
CA ALA A 239 -58.99 4.45 -50.02
C ALA A 239 -59.06 3.14 -50.83
N ARG A 240 -59.53 2.09 -50.14
CA ARG A 240 -60.07 0.84 -50.66
C ARG A 240 -61.09 1.10 -51.78
N SER A 241 -60.98 0.35 -52.87
CA SER A 241 -62.13 -0.04 -53.71
C SER A 241 -62.04 -1.52 -54.05
N THR A 242 -63.16 -2.20 -53.84
CA THR A 242 -63.51 -3.59 -54.13
C THR A 242 -63.70 -3.83 -55.63
N SER A 243 -63.34 -5.03 -56.12
CA SER A 243 -64.22 -5.79 -57.04
C SER A 243 -63.76 -7.24 -57.22
N VAL A 244 -64.76 -8.11 -57.15
CA VAL A 244 -64.83 -9.52 -57.51
C VAL A 244 -64.52 -9.75 -58.99
N SER A 245 -63.82 -10.85 -59.31
CA SER A 245 -64.15 -11.86 -60.33
C SER A 245 -63.25 -13.07 -60.16
#